data_AF-A0A7S4SLT3-F1
#
_entry.id   AF-A0A7S4SLT3-F1
#
_cell.length_a   1.000
_cell.length_b   1.000
_cell.length_c   1.000
_cell.angle_alpha   90.00
_cell.angle_beta   90.00
_cell.angle_gamma   90.00
#
_symmetry.space_group_name_H-M   'P 1'
#
loop_
_entity.id
_entity.type
_entity.pdbx_description
1 polymer ?
#
loop_
_entity_poly.entity_id
_entity_poly.type
_entity_poly.pdbx_seq_one_letter_code
_entity_poly.pdbx_strand_id
1 'polypeptide(L)'
;GCLHRQIGYLILKHVPENHADDLFFTAVSQLNRGIKKSEKEDERLDLQKLNLKAGEKAMSLAAFSTAESYLKAGIDMFLDHHWEQHYDLSIQLYSLYAEAEYSICNFKEVGRVAGIIIQSAKSFQDKQRAYATLIKSLGVE
;
A
#
# COMPACT_ATOMS: atom_id res chain seq x y z
N GLY A 1 6.01 -13.01 13.25
CA GLY A 1 6.09 -13.73 14.55
C GLY A 1 4.97 -13.30 15.49
N CYS A 2 4.48 -14.17 16.40
CA CYS A 2 3.33 -13.85 17.26
C CYS A 2 3.56 -12.63 18.17
N LEU A 3 4.80 -12.45 18.68
CA LEU A 3 5.19 -11.30 19.48
C LEU A 3 5.03 -9.97 18.72
N HIS A 4 5.48 -9.92 17.46
CA HIS A 4 5.34 -8.75 16.61
C HIS A 4 3.85 -8.37 16.39
N ARG A 5 2.96 -9.36 16.19
CA ARG A 5 1.51 -9.11 16.11
C ARG A 5 0.97 -8.51 17.40
N GLN A 6 1.32 -9.10 18.54
CA GLN A 6 0.84 -8.64 19.84
C GLN A 6 1.26 -7.19 20.11
N ILE A 7 2.53 -6.85 19.85
CA ILE A 7 3.03 -5.48 20.01
C ILE A 7 2.27 -4.52 19.08
N GLY A 8 2.13 -4.86 17.80
CA GLY A 8 1.43 -4.02 16.82
C GLY A 8 -0.01 -3.69 17.25
N TYR A 9 -0.81 -4.71 17.61
CA TYR A 9 -2.19 -4.48 18.06
C TYR A 9 -2.27 -3.77 19.41
N LEU A 10 -1.33 -4.00 20.33
CA LEU A 10 -1.28 -3.27 21.60
C LEU A 10 -1.06 -1.78 21.36
N ILE A 11 -0.17 -1.40 20.43
CA ILE A 11 0.05 0.01 20.08
C ILE A 11 -1.22 0.60 19.46
N LEU A 12 -1.82 -0.05 18.46
CA LEU A 12 -3.05 0.44 17.81
C LEU A 12 -4.22 0.62 18.79
N LYS A 13 -4.32 -0.24 19.80
CA LYS A 13 -5.40 -0.16 20.80
C LYS A 13 -5.26 1.06 21.72
N HIS A 14 -4.04 1.49 22.03
CA HIS A 14 -3.79 2.52 23.05
C HIS A 14 -3.34 3.86 22.48
N VAL A 15 -3.04 3.93 21.19
CA VAL A 15 -2.59 5.17 20.53
C VAL A 15 -3.60 5.55 19.45
N PRO A 16 -4.40 6.61 19.67
CA PRO A 16 -5.29 7.13 18.64
C PRO A 16 -4.50 7.56 17.41
N GLU A 17 -5.03 7.28 16.21
CA GLU A 17 -4.39 7.56 14.91
C GLU A 17 -3.98 9.02 14.66
N ASN A 18 -4.45 9.95 15.50
CA ASN A 18 -4.32 11.39 15.30
C ASN A 18 -3.21 12.05 16.14
N HIS A 19 -2.49 11.29 16.99
CA HIS A 19 -1.59 11.93 17.99
C HIS A 19 -0.12 11.48 17.94
N ALA A 20 0.25 10.44 17.16
CA ALA A 20 1.65 10.06 16.97
C ALA A 20 1.86 9.19 15.71
N ASP A 21 2.18 9.81 14.57
CA ASP A 21 2.49 9.10 13.32
C ASP A 21 3.62 8.07 13.50
N ASP A 22 4.63 8.39 14.31
CA ASP A 22 5.74 7.46 14.63
C ASP A 22 5.26 6.17 15.31
N LEU A 23 4.31 6.26 16.23
CA LEU A 23 3.73 5.10 16.91
C LEU A 23 2.85 4.30 15.95
N PHE A 24 2.10 4.98 15.08
CA PHE A 24 1.33 4.32 14.04
C PHE A 24 2.23 3.55 13.06
N PHE A 25 3.28 4.17 12.52
CA PHE A 25 4.27 3.51 11.67
C PHE A 25 4.94 2.33 12.38
N THR A 26 5.30 2.51 13.66
CA THR A 26 5.85 1.43 14.47
C THR A 26 4.87 0.27 14.57
N ALA A 27 3.59 0.52 14.85
CA ALA A 27 2.57 -0.51 14.95
C ALA A 27 2.42 -1.29 13.63
N VAL A 28 2.25 -0.59 12.50
CA VAL A 28 2.09 -1.22 11.19
C VAL A 28 3.34 -2.02 10.80
N SER A 29 4.54 -1.49 11.07
CA SER A 29 5.80 -2.21 10.88
C SER A 29 5.90 -3.49 11.70
N GLN A 30 5.44 -3.48 12.95
CA GLN A 30 5.38 -4.68 13.79
C GLN A 30 4.39 -5.69 13.22
N LEU A 31 3.20 -5.25 12.80
CA LEU A 31 2.22 -6.15 12.17
C LEU A 31 2.74 -6.77 10.86
N ASN A 32 3.43 -6.00 10.02
CA ASN A 32 4.05 -6.50 8.79
C ASN A 32 5.12 -7.58 9.06
N ARG A 33 5.90 -7.47 10.14
CA ARG A 33 6.83 -8.52 10.60
C ARG A 33 6.11 -9.69 11.29
N GLY A 34 4.88 -9.43 11.72
CA GLY A 34 4.02 -10.33 12.47
C GLY A 34 3.32 -11.35 11.60
N ILE A 35 2.83 -10.92 10.43
CA ILE A 35 1.94 -11.67 9.55
C ILE A 35 2.58 -12.97 9.06
N LYS A 36 1.78 -14.04 8.97
CA LYS A 36 2.16 -15.32 8.38
C LYS A 36 1.28 -15.57 7.16
N LYS A 37 1.77 -16.39 6.21
CA LYS A 37 0.98 -16.80 5.04
C LYS A 37 -0.30 -17.58 5.42
N SER A 38 -0.32 -18.21 6.59
CA SER A 38 -1.43 -19.00 7.11
C SER A 38 -2.51 -18.17 7.83
N GLU A 39 -2.38 -16.85 7.89
CA GLU A 39 -3.36 -16.00 8.56
C GLU A 39 -4.66 -15.90 7.76
N LYS A 40 -5.75 -15.65 8.47
CA LYS A 40 -7.10 -15.53 7.88
C LYS A 40 -7.15 -14.35 6.91
N GLU A 41 -8.01 -14.46 5.91
CA GLU A 41 -8.24 -13.41 4.91
C GLU A 41 -8.58 -12.07 5.55
N ASP A 42 -9.51 -12.02 6.50
CA ASP A 42 -9.89 -10.78 7.19
C ASP A 42 -8.71 -10.10 7.89
N GLU A 43 -7.82 -10.87 8.52
CA GLU A 43 -6.64 -10.32 9.19
C GLU A 43 -5.63 -9.73 8.18
N ARG A 44 -5.51 -10.35 7.00
CA ARG A 44 -4.70 -9.81 5.91
C ARG A 44 -5.31 -8.53 5.37
N LEU A 45 -6.62 -8.51 5.12
CA LEU A 45 -7.34 -7.33 4.63
C LEU A 45 -7.22 -6.15 5.56
N ASP A 46 -7.34 -6.36 6.87
CA ASP A 46 -7.17 -5.29 7.85
C ASP A 46 -5.74 -4.74 7.85
N LEU A 47 -4.73 -5.61 7.74
CA LEU A 47 -3.34 -5.17 7.62
C LEU A 47 -3.06 -4.46 6.28
N GLN A 48 -3.72 -4.86 5.19
CA GLN A 48 -3.63 -4.16 3.90
C GLN A 48 -4.19 -2.75 3.98
N LYS A 49 -5.33 -2.55 4.66
CA LYS A 49 -5.90 -1.21 4.91
C LYS A 49 -4.98 -0.36 5.78
N LEU A 50 -4.36 -0.94 6.80
CA LEU A 50 -3.37 -0.24 7.63
C LEU A 50 -2.13 0.18 6.82
N ASN A 51 -1.66 -0.70 5.92
CA ASN A 51 -0.56 -0.39 5.00
C ASN A 51 -0.92 0.71 3.99
N LEU A 52 -2.13 0.70 3.45
CA LEU A 52 -2.61 1.80 2.59
C LEU A 52 -2.54 3.13 3.34
N LYS A 53 -3.09 3.18 4.55
CA LYS A 53 -3.08 4.38 5.38
C LYS A 53 -1.67 4.84 5.76
N ALA A 54 -0.77 3.90 6.07
CA ALA A 54 0.64 4.21 6.31
C ALA A 54 1.32 4.77 5.06
N GLY A 55 1.03 4.20 3.89
CA GLY A 55 1.47 4.73 2.59
C GLY A 55 0.99 6.15 2.34
N GLU A 56 -0.30 6.43 2.54
CA GLU A 56 -0.89 7.78 2.39
C GLU A 56 -0.23 8.81 3.30
N LYS A 57 -0.06 8.48 4.59
CA LYS A 57 0.63 9.34 5.55
C LYS A 57 2.08 9.59 5.13
N ALA A 58 2.82 8.55 4.76
CA ALA A 58 4.20 8.67 4.32
C ALA A 58 4.33 9.52 3.04
N MET A 59 3.40 9.38 2.08
CA MET A 59 3.34 10.25 0.90
C MET A 59 3.11 11.72 1.28
N SER A 60 2.21 11.99 2.23
CA SER A 60 1.93 13.36 2.70
C SER A 60 3.14 14.03 3.38
N LEU A 61 4.04 13.22 3.96
CA LEU A 61 5.28 13.63 4.60
C LEU A 61 6.48 13.63 3.64
N ALA A 62 6.26 13.38 2.34
CA ALA A 62 7.31 13.19 1.33
C ALA A 62 8.33 12.07 1.65
N ALA A 63 7.95 11.12 2.51
CA ALA A 63 8.75 9.94 2.84
C ALA A 63 8.52 8.82 1.81
N PHE A 64 8.85 9.07 0.54
CA PHE A 64 8.42 8.24 -0.58
C PHE A 64 8.91 6.79 -0.53
N SER A 65 10.16 6.54 -0.12
CA SER A 65 10.65 5.17 0.07
C SER A 65 9.92 4.43 1.19
N THR A 66 9.50 5.14 2.24
CA THR A 66 8.69 4.56 3.32
C THR A 66 7.28 4.26 2.83
N ALA A 67 6.69 5.15 2.04
CA ALA A 67 5.39 4.92 1.42
C ALA A 67 5.42 3.69 0.51
N GLU A 68 6.40 3.62 -0.39
CA GLU A 68 6.66 2.46 -1.26
C GLU A 68 6.63 1.16 -0.45
N SER A 69 7.40 1.07 0.64
CA SER A 69 7.55 -0.17 1.38
C SER A 69 6.26 -0.63 2.07
N TYR A 70 5.44 0.30 2.60
CA TYR A 70 4.14 -0.06 3.18
C TYR A 70 3.14 -0.48 2.09
N LEU A 71 3.08 0.26 0.98
CA LEU A 71 2.16 -0.02 -0.12
C LEU A 71 2.49 -1.37 -0.77
N LYS A 72 3.78 -1.64 -0.97
CA LYS A 72 4.28 -2.93 -1.44
C LYS A 72 3.89 -4.07 -0.49
N ALA A 73 4.08 -3.88 0.81
CA ALA A 73 3.66 -4.87 1.81
C ALA A 73 2.15 -5.15 1.74
N GLY A 74 1.32 -4.13 1.53
CA GLY A 74 -0.12 -4.30 1.29
C GLY A 74 -0.43 -5.08 0.01
N ILE A 75 0.26 -4.79 -1.09
CA ILE A 75 0.07 -5.49 -2.37
C ILE A 75 0.50 -6.95 -2.28
N ASP A 76 1.64 -7.23 -1.67
CA ASP A 76 2.18 -8.59 -1.53
C ASP A 76 1.29 -9.49 -0.63
N MET A 77 0.33 -8.89 0.09
CA MET A 77 -0.68 -9.58 0.90
C MET A 77 -1.99 -9.84 0.16
N PHE A 78 -2.16 -9.48 -1.11
CA PHE A 78 -3.39 -9.82 -1.83
C PHE A 78 -3.58 -11.34 -1.95
N LEU A 79 -4.85 -11.75 -1.90
CA LEU A 79 -5.29 -13.08 -2.27
C LEU A 79 -5.69 -13.08 -3.74
N ASP A 80 -5.85 -14.27 -4.31
CA ASP A 80 -6.43 -14.41 -5.64
C ASP A 80 -7.80 -13.72 -5.70
N HIS A 81 -8.19 -13.23 -6.89
CA HIS A 81 -9.46 -12.53 -7.10
C HIS A 81 -9.64 -11.20 -6.34
N HIS A 82 -8.58 -10.61 -5.78
CA HIS A 82 -8.68 -9.34 -5.05
C HIS A 82 -9.26 -8.17 -5.87
N TRP A 83 -9.06 -8.14 -7.19
CA TRP A 83 -9.70 -7.14 -8.08
C TRP A 83 -11.22 -7.29 -8.16
N GLU A 84 -11.75 -8.51 -7.98
CA GLU A 84 -13.18 -8.80 -8.01
C GLU A 84 -13.80 -8.54 -6.63
N GLN A 85 -13.15 -9.05 -5.57
CA GLN A 85 -13.67 -9.07 -4.21
C GLN A 85 -13.36 -7.79 -3.42
N HIS A 86 -12.18 -7.21 -3.62
CA HIS A 86 -11.63 -6.08 -2.85
C HIS A 86 -11.16 -4.96 -3.79
N TYR A 87 -11.99 -4.65 -4.78
CA TYR A 87 -11.64 -3.73 -5.88
C TYR A 87 -11.13 -2.38 -5.39
N ASP A 88 -11.86 -1.73 -4.47
CA ASP A 88 -11.54 -0.39 -4.00
C ASP A 88 -10.19 -0.34 -3.28
N LEU A 89 -9.88 -1.36 -2.48
CA LEU A 89 -8.59 -1.48 -1.80
C LEU A 89 -7.47 -1.75 -2.81
N SER A 90 -7.73 -2.60 -3.79
CA SER A 90 -6.78 -2.93 -4.87
C SER A 90 -6.41 -1.70 -5.67
N ILE A 91 -7.40 -0.97 -6.20
CA ILE A 91 -7.13 0.19 -7.04
C ILE A 91 -6.38 1.30 -6.27
N GLN A 92 -6.71 1.50 -4.99
CA GLN A 92 -6.05 2.49 -4.14
C GLN A 92 -4.59 2.12 -3.85
N LEU A 93 -4.33 0.88 -3.42
CA LEU A 93 -2.97 0.41 -3.14
C LEU A 93 -2.08 0.47 -4.38
N TYR A 94 -2.54 -0.07 -5.52
CA TYR A 94 -1.75 -0.08 -6.74
C TYR A 94 -1.51 1.34 -7.28
N SER A 95 -2.51 2.21 -7.25
CA SER A 95 -2.37 3.59 -7.76
C SER A 95 -1.38 4.39 -6.92
N LEU A 96 -1.48 4.31 -5.60
CA LEU A 96 -0.57 5.02 -4.72
C LEU A 96 0.85 4.44 -4.76
N TYR A 97 0.98 3.11 -4.94
CA TYR A 97 2.27 2.46 -5.14
C TYR A 97 2.96 2.96 -6.41
N ALA A 98 2.24 3.07 -7.53
CA ALA A 98 2.79 3.65 -8.77
C ALA A 98 3.30 5.09 -8.56
N GLU A 99 2.56 5.91 -7.80
CA GLU A 99 2.98 7.28 -7.46
C GLU A 99 4.22 7.31 -6.57
N ALA A 100 4.32 6.40 -5.59
CA ALA A 100 5.51 6.28 -4.74
C ALA A 100 6.75 5.85 -5.56
N GLU A 101 6.61 4.85 -6.44
CA GLU A 101 7.66 4.38 -7.34
C GLU A 101 8.14 5.50 -8.29
N TYR A 102 7.20 6.32 -8.81
CA TYR A 102 7.55 7.50 -9.58
C TYR A 102 8.37 8.50 -8.76
N SER A 103 7.95 8.80 -7.53
CA SER A 103 8.65 9.75 -6.65
C SER A 103 10.06 9.33 -6.27
N ILE A 104 10.37 8.03 -6.33
CA ILE A 104 11.72 7.49 -6.10
C ILE A 104 12.48 7.16 -7.40
N CYS A 105 11.98 7.64 -8.54
CA CYS A 105 12.57 7.47 -9.88
C CYS A 105 12.66 6.01 -10.38
N ASN A 106 11.83 5.10 -9.88
CA ASN A 106 11.79 3.72 -10.35
C ASN A 106 10.78 3.54 -11.51
N PHE A 107 11.08 4.16 -12.65
CA PHE A 107 10.16 4.25 -13.79
C PHE A 107 9.83 2.89 -14.42
N LYS A 108 10.74 1.92 -14.33
CA LYS A 108 10.48 0.55 -14.77
C LYS A 108 9.30 -0.06 -14.01
N GLU A 109 9.27 0.14 -12.68
CA GLU A 109 8.21 -0.39 -11.85
C GLU A 109 6.90 0.38 -12.04
N VAL A 110 6.97 1.70 -12.25
CA VAL A 110 5.81 2.51 -12.66
C VAL A 110 5.13 1.91 -13.90
N GLY A 111 5.90 1.58 -14.94
CA GLY A 111 5.38 0.94 -16.15
C GLY A 111 4.68 -0.39 -15.88
N ARG A 112 5.31 -1.25 -15.07
CA ARG A 112 4.74 -2.55 -14.68
C ARG A 112 3.42 -2.39 -13.92
N VAL A 113 3.40 -1.54 -12.90
CA VAL A 113 2.25 -1.33 -12.00
C VAL A 113 1.10 -0.64 -12.74
N ALA A 114 1.39 0.39 -13.54
CA ALA A 114 0.39 1.05 -14.37
C ALA A 114 -0.26 0.07 -15.35
N GLY A 115 0.52 -0.84 -15.95
CA GLY A 115 0.00 -1.90 -16.82
C GLY A 115 -1.02 -2.80 -16.11
N ILE A 116 -0.75 -3.20 -14.87
CA ILE A 116 -1.68 -3.99 -14.05
C ILE A 116 -2.99 -3.24 -13.81
N ILE A 117 -2.90 -1.96 -13.42
CA ILE A 117 -4.08 -1.12 -13.18
C ILE A 117 -4.91 -0.98 -14.46
N ILE A 118 -4.27 -0.66 -15.59
CA ILE A 118 -4.94 -0.46 -16.87
C ILE A 118 -5.66 -1.72 -17.34
N GLN A 119 -5.12 -2.91 -17.08
CA GLN A 119 -5.76 -4.18 -17.42
C GLN A 119 -6.91 -4.54 -16.47
N SER A 120 -6.81 -4.18 -15.19
CA SER A 120 -7.74 -4.67 -14.15
C SER A 120 -8.86 -3.67 -13.78
N ALA A 121 -8.65 -2.38 -14.03
CA ALA A 121 -9.59 -1.33 -13.64
C ALA A 121 -10.88 -1.36 -14.46
N LYS A 122 -12.01 -1.20 -13.77
CA LYS A 122 -13.39 -1.31 -14.29
C LYS A 122 -13.83 -0.08 -15.10
N SER A 123 -13.19 1.07 -14.93
CA SER A 123 -13.56 2.30 -15.62
C SER A 123 -12.34 3.09 -16.11
N PHE A 124 -12.57 4.03 -17.03
CA PHE A 124 -11.52 4.97 -17.45
C PHE A 124 -11.09 5.90 -16.30
N GLN A 125 -12.03 6.31 -15.46
CA GLN A 125 -11.76 7.18 -14.32
C GLN A 125 -10.76 6.55 -13.35
N ASP A 126 -10.89 5.25 -13.09
CA ASP A 126 -9.95 4.49 -12.25
C ASP A 126 -8.55 4.41 -12.87
N LYS A 127 -8.46 4.44 -14.21
CA LYS A 127 -7.18 4.42 -14.95
C LYS A 127 -6.50 5.78 -15.03
N GLN A 128 -7.20 6.88 -14.73
CA GLN A 128 -6.66 8.24 -14.92
C GLN A 128 -5.37 8.46 -14.12
N ARG A 129 -5.34 8.04 -12.84
CA ARG A 129 -4.13 8.16 -12.01
C ARG A 129 -2.96 7.37 -12.60
N ALA A 130 -3.21 6.11 -12.99
CA ALA A 130 -2.18 5.26 -13.59
C ALA A 130 -1.63 5.82 -14.90
N TYR A 131 -2.50 6.30 -15.80
CA TYR A 131 -2.07 6.95 -17.04
C TYR A 131 -1.26 8.22 -16.77
N ALA A 132 -1.71 9.07 -15.85
CA ALA A 132 -1.00 10.31 -15.52
C ALA A 132 0.41 10.02 -14.98
N THR A 133 0.54 9.05 -14.08
CA THR A 133 1.84 8.64 -13.53
C THR A 133 2.75 8.02 -14.59
N LEU A 134 2.20 7.18 -15.47
CA LEU A 134 2.95 6.57 -16.57
C LEU A 134 3.43 7.60 -17.60
N ILE A 135 2.58 8.53 -18.01
CA ILE A 135 2.97 9.60 -18.95
C ILE A 135 4.09 10.45 -18.35
N LYS A 136 4.01 10.77 -17.05
CA LYS A 136 5.07 11.51 -16.35
C LYS A 136 6.39 10.74 -16.33
N SER A 137 6.39 9.42 -16.13
CA SER A 137 7.63 8.64 -16.08
C SER A 137 8.32 8.53 -17.45
N LEU A 138 7.56 8.51 -18.54
CA LEU A 138 8.10 8.44 -19.90
C LEU A 138 8.76 9.75 -20.36
N GLY A 139 8.43 10.90 -19.74
CA GLY A 139 9.02 12.19 -20.08
C GLY A 139 10.38 12.47 -19.43
N VAL A 140 10.92 11.53 -18.66
CA VAL A 140 12.18 11.67 -17.91
C VAL A 140 13.31 10.79 -18.49
N GLU A 141 12.99 9.91 -19.44
CA GLU A 141 13.97 9.15 -20.25
C GLU A 141 14.59 10.02 -21.35
#